data_AF-A0A8C2CG74-F1
#
_entry.id   AF-A0A8C2CG74-F1
#
_cell.length_a   1.000
_cell.length_b   1.000
_cell.length_c   1.000
_cell.angle_alpha   90.00
_cell.angle_beta   90.00
_cell.angle_gamma   90.00
#
_symmetry.space_group_name_H-M   'P 1'
#
loop_
_entity.id
_entity.type
_entity.pdbx_description
1 polymer ?
#
loop_
_entity_poly.entity_id
_entity_poly.type
_entity_poly.pdbx_seq_one_letter_code
_entity_poly.pdbx_strand_id
1 'polypeptide(L)'
;MSQSQLAVPVPLNDIPSSIAELLNEEECWEFNILELEAHILFKIHSKIVHYLLIKAVKLPQLLTDAVNLVKHLDQLDELAALLAATVHDVDHPGRTNSFLCNAGSELAILYNDTAVLESHHAALAFQLTVRDSKLLNSLNLPIFRNQFRTLRQAIIDMVLATEMTRHFEHVNKFSEGSDCEGQASIRNSPENRLLIKRMLIKCADVANPCRPLELCIEWAGRISEEYFAQKNHYYVFPNCKLLWMKASAK
;
A
#
# COMPACT_ATOMS: atom_id res chain seq x y z
N MET A 1 21.44 -22.69 -15.74
CA MET A 1 20.00 -22.50 -15.51
C MET A 1 19.66 -23.09 -14.15
N SER A 2 19.77 -22.30 -13.07
CA SER A 2 19.35 -22.73 -11.73
C SER A 2 17.91 -22.31 -11.51
N GLN A 3 17.00 -23.29 -11.39
CA GLN A 3 15.64 -23.04 -10.94
C GLN A 3 15.70 -22.64 -9.47
N SER A 4 15.38 -21.38 -9.16
CA SER A 4 15.10 -20.93 -7.81
C SER A 4 13.86 -21.68 -7.31
N GLN A 5 14.04 -22.58 -6.34
CA GLN A 5 12.94 -23.22 -5.63
C GLN A 5 12.16 -22.12 -4.88
N LEU A 6 11.00 -21.75 -5.41
CA LEU A 6 10.02 -20.96 -4.66
C LEU A 6 9.57 -21.80 -3.46
N ALA A 7 9.66 -21.22 -2.26
CA ALA A 7 9.30 -21.87 -1.02
C ALA A 7 7.87 -22.43 -1.08
N VAL A 8 7.68 -23.66 -0.58
CA VAL A 8 6.38 -24.31 -0.46
C VAL A 8 5.51 -23.46 0.49
N PRO A 9 4.27 -23.10 0.12
CA PRO A 9 3.36 -22.38 1.01
C PRO A 9 3.13 -23.21 2.28
N VAL A 10 3.39 -22.63 3.45
CA VAL A 10 3.03 -23.25 4.73
C VAL A 10 1.49 -23.25 4.81
N PRO A 11 0.84 -24.42 5.01
CA PRO A 11 -0.61 -24.45 5.21
C PRO A 11 -0.98 -23.70 6.48
N LEU A 12 -2.13 -23.00 6.49
CA LEU A 12 -2.60 -22.17 7.62
C LEU A 12 -2.65 -22.92 8.97
N ASN A 13 -2.66 -24.26 8.95
CA ASN A 13 -2.75 -25.09 10.16
C ASN A 13 -1.40 -25.30 10.89
N ASP A 14 -0.28 -24.88 10.32
CA ASP A 14 1.06 -25.03 10.91
C ASP A 14 1.65 -23.70 11.42
N ILE A 15 0.78 -22.76 11.82
CA ILE A 15 1.20 -21.49 12.43
C ILE A 15 1.73 -21.80 13.84
N PRO A 16 2.99 -21.45 14.17
CA PRO A 16 3.53 -21.59 15.52
C PRO A 16 2.63 -20.91 16.56
N SER A 17 2.46 -21.53 17.73
CA SER A 17 1.58 -21.02 18.79
C SER A 17 1.88 -19.57 19.18
N SER A 18 3.15 -19.15 19.18
CA SER A 18 3.53 -17.76 19.47
C SER A 18 3.02 -16.76 18.42
N ILE A 19 2.97 -17.15 17.14
CA ILE A 19 2.37 -16.32 16.09
C ILE A 19 0.86 -16.32 16.22
N ALA A 20 0.24 -17.46 16.51
CA ALA A 20 -1.21 -17.56 16.72
C ALA A 20 -1.69 -16.73 17.91
N GLU A 21 -0.92 -16.71 19.01
CA GLU A 21 -1.20 -15.89 20.19
C GLU A 21 -1.15 -14.39 19.87
N LEU A 22 -0.11 -13.94 19.14
CA LEU A 22 -0.04 -12.55 18.68
C LEU A 22 -1.23 -12.17 17.81
N LEU A 23 -1.60 -13.05 16.87
CA LEU A 23 -2.74 -12.82 15.99
C LEU A 23 -4.10 -12.76 16.73
N ASN A 24 -4.20 -13.12 18.00
CA ASN A 24 -5.46 -12.92 18.76
C ASN A 24 -5.75 -11.43 19.04
N GLU A 25 -4.72 -10.59 19.06
CA GLU A 25 -4.84 -9.14 19.31
C GLU A 25 -4.78 -8.31 18.02
N GLU A 26 -4.90 -8.96 16.86
CA GLU A 26 -4.73 -8.32 15.55
C GLU A 26 -5.80 -7.25 15.24
N GLU A 27 -6.94 -7.29 15.95
CA GLU A 27 -8.01 -6.30 15.87
C GLU A 27 -7.74 -5.05 16.73
N CYS A 28 -6.72 -5.06 17.58
CA CYS A 28 -6.38 -3.95 18.46
C CYS A 28 -5.53 -2.90 17.72
N TRP A 29 -5.84 -1.61 17.91
CA TRP A 29 -5.00 -0.53 17.37
C TRP A 29 -3.55 -0.54 17.92
N GLU A 30 -3.39 -1.09 19.13
CA GLU A 30 -2.11 -1.22 19.83
C GLU A 30 -1.29 -2.45 19.36
N PHE A 31 -1.80 -3.22 18.39
CA PHE A 31 -1.16 -4.44 17.90
C PHE A 31 0.33 -4.24 17.59
N ASN A 32 1.18 -5.05 18.23
CA ASN A 32 2.62 -4.97 18.10
C ASN A 32 3.11 -5.65 16.82
N ILE A 33 3.05 -4.89 15.74
CA ILE A 33 3.44 -5.34 14.42
C ILE A 33 4.93 -5.68 14.29
N LEU A 34 5.78 -5.08 15.14
CA LEU A 34 7.22 -5.33 15.17
C LEU A 34 7.55 -6.70 15.78
N GLU A 35 6.73 -7.15 16.73
CA GLU A 35 6.86 -8.48 17.32
C GLU A 35 6.44 -9.57 16.34
N LEU A 36 5.35 -9.34 15.59
CA LEU A 36 4.97 -10.21 14.48
C LEU A 36 6.08 -10.26 13.42
N GLU A 37 6.69 -9.11 13.10
CA GLU A 37 7.83 -9.02 12.20
C GLU A 37 8.99 -9.92 12.64
N ALA A 38 9.41 -9.81 13.90
CA ALA A 38 10.51 -10.59 14.44
C ALA A 38 10.28 -12.11 14.32
N HIS A 39 9.04 -12.57 14.52
CA HIS A 39 8.68 -13.98 14.39
C HIS A 39 8.65 -14.47 12.94
N ILE A 40 8.24 -13.62 11.99
CA ILE A 40 8.16 -13.98 10.56
C ILE A 40 9.53 -13.85 9.87
N LEU A 41 10.34 -12.85 10.23
CA LEU A 41 11.69 -12.62 9.68
C LEU A 41 12.63 -13.81 9.88
N PHE A 42 12.41 -14.63 10.92
CA PHE A 42 13.20 -15.84 11.14
C PHE A 42 12.99 -16.91 10.05
N LYS A 43 11.97 -16.77 9.18
CA LYS A 43 11.62 -17.76 8.14
C LYS A 43 11.65 -17.25 6.70
N ILE A 44 11.67 -15.94 6.42
CA ILE A 44 11.56 -15.40 5.04
C ILE A 44 12.65 -14.35 4.77
N HIS A 45 13.58 -14.68 3.88
CA HIS A 45 14.84 -13.96 3.61
C HIS A 45 14.75 -12.64 2.81
N SER A 46 13.57 -12.02 2.66
CA SER A 46 13.45 -10.78 1.86
C SER A 46 12.84 -9.62 2.65
N LYS A 47 13.68 -8.63 2.98
CA LYS A 47 13.32 -7.37 3.64
C LYS A 47 12.21 -6.57 2.90
N ILE A 48 11.99 -6.85 1.62
CA ILE A 48 11.01 -6.16 0.75
C ILE A 48 9.60 -6.74 0.88
N VAL A 49 9.47 -8.05 1.14
CA VAL A 49 8.16 -8.73 1.33
C VAL A 49 7.54 -8.35 2.69
N HIS A 50 8.38 -7.87 3.61
CA HIS A 50 8.05 -7.60 5.00
C HIS A 50 7.37 -6.23 5.21
N TYR A 51 7.82 -5.20 4.49
CA TYR A 51 7.24 -3.84 4.55
C TYR A 51 5.79 -3.81 4.03
N LEU A 52 5.46 -4.75 3.13
CA LEU A 52 4.18 -4.83 2.43
C LEU A 52 3.11 -5.58 3.21
N LEU A 53 3.42 -6.76 3.74
CA LEU A 53 2.45 -7.59 4.48
C LEU A 53 1.98 -6.95 5.80
N ILE A 54 2.83 -6.10 6.40
CA ILE A 54 2.61 -5.51 7.72
C ILE A 54 1.76 -4.23 7.68
N LYS A 55 1.94 -3.37 6.67
CA LYS A 55 1.05 -2.22 6.45
C LYS A 55 -0.33 -2.63 5.89
N ALA A 56 -0.35 -3.74 5.15
CA ALA A 56 -1.46 -4.13 4.29
C ALA A 56 -2.71 -4.67 4.95
N VAL A 57 -2.58 -5.52 5.96
CA VAL A 57 -3.67 -6.47 6.21
C VAL A 57 -4.77 -5.90 7.11
N LYS A 58 -4.49 -4.92 7.99
CA LYS A 58 -5.50 -4.49 8.97
C LYS A 58 -5.62 -3.02 9.25
N LEU A 59 -4.73 -2.18 8.72
CA LEU A 59 -4.86 -0.75 8.93
C LEU A 59 -6.09 -0.15 8.21
N PRO A 60 -6.47 -0.59 6.99
CA PRO A 60 -7.76 -0.27 6.42
C PRO A 60 -8.90 -0.81 7.29
N GLN A 61 -8.90 -2.09 7.67
CA GLN A 61 -9.98 -2.71 8.47
C GLN A 61 -10.24 -1.96 9.79
N LEU A 62 -9.19 -1.66 10.57
CA LEU A 62 -9.26 -0.86 11.80
C LEU A 62 -9.69 0.60 11.56
N LEU A 63 -9.22 1.24 10.47
CA LEU A 63 -9.71 2.57 10.08
C LEU A 63 -11.16 2.52 9.59
N THR A 64 -11.60 1.40 9.04
CA THR A 64 -13.00 1.20 8.67
C THR A 64 -13.83 1.04 9.94
N ASP A 65 -13.41 0.27 10.93
CA ASP A 65 -14.19 0.12 12.17
C ASP A 65 -14.17 1.38 13.07
N ALA A 66 -13.03 2.09 13.12
CA ALA A 66 -12.88 3.32 13.91
C ALA A 66 -13.63 4.52 13.32
N VAL A 67 -13.82 4.56 11.99
CA VAL A 67 -14.58 5.60 11.33
C VAL A 67 -15.87 4.97 10.82
N ASN A 68 -17.05 5.39 11.29
CA ASN A 68 -18.40 4.91 10.88
C ASN A 68 -18.71 4.89 9.34
N LEU A 69 -17.71 5.08 8.48
CA LEU A 69 -17.67 4.96 7.03
C LEU A 69 -17.93 3.54 6.49
N VAL A 70 -17.71 2.46 7.25
CA VAL A 70 -18.02 1.05 6.81
C VAL A 70 -19.44 0.92 6.30
N LYS A 71 -20.39 1.63 6.93
CA LYS A 71 -21.81 1.55 6.58
C LYS A 71 -22.10 1.97 5.13
N HIS A 72 -21.14 2.59 4.46
CA HIS A 72 -21.26 3.08 3.08
C HIS A 72 -20.45 2.26 2.07
N LEU A 73 -19.67 1.27 2.50
CA LEU A 73 -18.88 0.38 1.63
C LEU A 73 -19.59 -0.97 1.45
N ASP A 74 -19.43 -1.59 0.28
CA ASP A 74 -19.89 -2.96 0.05
C ASP A 74 -18.75 -3.97 0.20
N GLN A 75 -19.07 -5.27 0.19
CA GLN A 75 -18.07 -6.34 0.32
C GLN A 75 -16.99 -6.29 -0.77
N LEU A 76 -17.33 -5.77 -1.96
CA LEU A 76 -16.36 -5.63 -3.05
C LEU A 76 -15.36 -4.51 -2.75
N ASP A 77 -15.82 -3.40 -2.16
CA ASP A 77 -14.98 -2.29 -1.70
C ASP A 77 -14.05 -2.71 -0.57
N GLU A 78 -14.55 -3.48 0.40
CA GLU A 78 -13.73 -4.04 1.49
C GLU A 78 -12.61 -4.92 0.94
N LEU A 79 -12.96 -5.84 0.04
CA LEU A 79 -11.98 -6.67 -0.65
C LEU A 79 -10.97 -5.84 -1.46
N ALA A 80 -11.44 -4.80 -2.16
CA ALA A 80 -10.56 -3.90 -2.90
C ALA A 80 -9.58 -3.17 -1.98
N ALA A 81 -10.05 -2.71 -0.82
CA ALA A 81 -9.22 -2.01 0.16
C ALA A 81 -8.12 -2.90 0.74
N LEU A 82 -8.46 -4.13 1.12
CA LEU A 82 -7.48 -5.11 1.62
C LEU A 82 -6.44 -5.46 0.55
N LEU A 83 -6.88 -5.73 -0.68
CA LEU A 83 -5.97 -6.04 -1.79
C LEU A 83 -5.11 -4.84 -2.17
N ALA A 84 -5.66 -3.63 -2.23
CA ALA A 84 -4.91 -2.41 -2.51
C ALA A 84 -3.84 -2.16 -1.45
N ALA A 85 -4.19 -2.25 -0.16
CA ALA A 85 -3.24 -2.11 0.92
C ALA A 85 -2.13 -3.17 0.86
N THR A 86 -2.44 -4.40 0.43
CA THR A 86 -1.47 -5.49 0.18
C THR A 86 -0.43 -5.17 -0.87
N VAL A 87 -0.81 -4.42 -1.91
CA VAL A 87 0.04 -4.26 -3.09
C VAL A 87 0.53 -2.83 -3.29
N HIS A 88 0.11 -1.86 -2.49
CA HIS A 88 0.32 -0.43 -2.78
C HIS A 88 1.79 -0.03 -2.93
N ASP A 89 2.72 -0.73 -2.28
CA ASP A 89 4.17 -0.47 -2.33
C ASP A 89 4.97 -1.66 -2.92
N VAL A 90 4.33 -2.60 -3.64
CA VAL A 90 5.00 -3.84 -4.06
C VAL A 90 6.22 -3.57 -4.95
N ASP A 91 7.38 -4.13 -4.61
CA ASP A 91 8.66 -3.88 -5.32
C ASP A 91 9.15 -2.42 -5.22
N HIS A 92 8.83 -1.71 -4.12
CA HIS A 92 9.39 -0.38 -3.86
C HIS A 92 10.92 -0.43 -3.67
N PRO A 93 11.71 0.38 -4.43
CA PRO A 93 13.18 0.31 -4.43
C PRO A 93 13.84 1.07 -3.26
N GLY A 94 13.05 1.57 -2.31
CA GLY A 94 13.52 2.44 -1.22
C GLY A 94 13.99 3.81 -1.71
N ARG A 95 13.42 4.30 -2.82
CA ARG A 95 13.76 5.58 -3.48
C ARG A 95 12.50 6.27 -3.95
N THR A 96 12.46 7.59 -3.89
CA THR A 96 11.28 8.38 -4.26
C THR A 96 11.09 8.50 -5.78
N ASN A 97 9.86 8.79 -6.23
CA ASN A 97 9.56 9.12 -7.64
C ASN A 97 10.53 10.18 -8.20
N SER A 98 10.77 11.27 -7.45
CA SER A 98 11.70 12.33 -7.85
C SER A 98 13.13 11.81 -8.06
N PHE A 99 13.61 10.89 -7.21
CA PHE A 99 14.91 10.26 -7.41
C PHE A 99 14.96 9.46 -8.71
N LEU A 100 13.93 8.65 -8.98
CA LEU A 100 13.84 7.82 -10.17
C LEU A 100 13.82 8.66 -11.46
N CYS A 101 12.99 9.71 -11.51
CA CYS A 101 12.94 10.64 -12.64
C CYS A 101 14.28 11.31 -12.89
N ASN A 102 14.90 11.85 -11.82
CA ASN A 102 16.19 12.52 -11.94
C ASN A 102 17.30 11.56 -12.38
N ALA A 103 17.29 10.31 -11.90
CA ALA A 103 18.26 9.30 -12.29
C ALA A 103 18.06 8.77 -13.72
N GLY A 104 16.93 9.09 -14.38
CA GLY A 104 16.57 8.51 -15.67
C GLY A 104 16.40 6.99 -15.58
N SER A 105 15.80 6.51 -14.48
CA SER A 105 15.64 5.06 -14.25
C SER A 105 14.73 4.42 -15.30
N GLU A 106 14.86 3.11 -15.49
CA GLU A 106 13.99 2.36 -16.42
C GLU A 106 12.51 2.52 -16.09
N LEU A 107 12.14 2.53 -14.79
CA LEU A 107 10.78 2.77 -14.35
C LEU A 107 10.30 4.19 -14.70
N ALA A 108 11.14 5.20 -14.50
CA ALA A 108 10.79 6.57 -14.83
C ALA A 108 10.54 6.77 -16.34
N ILE A 109 11.37 6.13 -17.17
CA ILE A 109 11.19 6.10 -18.63
C ILE A 109 9.89 5.36 -18.99
N LEU A 110 9.66 4.18 -18.39
CA LEU A 110 8.48 3.35 -18.67
C LEU A 110 7.17 4.08 -18.35
N TYR A 111 7.13 4.82 -17.24
CA TYR A 111 5.96 5.54 -16.76
C TYR A 111 5.95 7.04 -17.09
N ASN A 112 6.88 7.50 -17.96
CA ASN A 112 6.97 8.88 -18.44
C ASN A 112 6.93 9.91 -17.29
N ASP A 113 7.75 9.68 -16.26
CA ASP A 113 7.88 10.54 -15.07
C ASP A 113 6.57 10.83 -14.31
N THR A 114 5.51 10.06 -14.53
CA THR A 114 4.18 10.31 -13.95
C THR A 114 3.77 9.15 -13.05
N ALA A 115 3.55 9.43 -11.75
CA ALA A 115 3.16 8.44 -10.74
C ALA A 115 3.94 7.12 -10.87
N VAL A 116 5.27 7.22 -10.98
CA VAL A 116 6.15 6.15 -11.47
C VAL A 116 6.03 4.90 -10.61
N LEU A 117 6.17 5.04 -9.30
CA LEU A 117 6.10 3.94 -8.34
C LEU A 117 4.69 3.40 -8.20
N GLU A 118 3.69 4.27 -8.02
CA GLU A 118 2.30 3.84 -7.84
C GLU A 118 1.78 3.08 -9.07
N SER A 119 2.19 3.51 -10.27
CA SER A 119 1.91 2.81 -11.52
C SER A 119 2.63 1.45 -11.61
N HIS A 120 3.87 1.38 -11.12
CA HIS A 120 4.65 0.14 -11.03
C HIS A 120 4.01 -0.86 -10.08
N HIS A 121 3.67 -0.43 -8.86
CA HIS A 121 3.05 -1.25 -7.83
C HIS A 121 1.76 -1.90 -8.35
N ALA A 122 0.86 -1.10 -8.92
CA ALA A 122 -0.38 -1.59 -9.51
C ALA A 122 -0.11 -2.53 -10.70
N ALA A 123 0.79 -2.18 -11.62
CA ALA A 123 1.07 -3.00 -12.79
C ALA A 123 1.65 -4.37 -12.40
N LEU A 124 2.67 -4.38 -11.54
CA LEU A 124 3.36 -5.59 -11.11
C LEU A 124 2.42 -6.52 -10.33
N ALA A 125 1.63 -5.97 -9.41
CA ALA A 125 0.63 -6.75 -8.66
C ALA A 125 -0.26 -7.58 -9.59
N PHE A 126 -0.87 -6.93 -10.59
CA PHE A 126 -1.72 -7.64 -11.53
C PHE A 126 -0.98 -8.53 -12.50
N GLN A 127 0.28 -8.23 -12.86
CA GLN A 127 1.10 -9.16 -13.64
C GLN A 127 1.34 -10.46 -12.86
N LEU A 128 1.63 -10.38 -11.56
CA LEU A 128 1.84 -11.54 -10.71
C LEU A 128 0.53 -12.34 -10.52
N THR A 129 -0.59 -11.66 -10.26
CA THR A 129 -1.89 -12.31 -10.11
C THR A 129 -2.37 -13.00 -11.40
N VAL A 130 -2.16 -12.37 -12.57
CA VAL A 130 -2.61 -12.93 -13.86
C VAL A 130 -1.74 -14.07 -14.35
N ARG A 131 -0.46 -14.11 -13.96
CA ARG A 131 0.45 -15.22 -14.32
C ARG A 131 0.07 -16.53 -13.62
N ASP A 132 -0.58 -16.47 -12.45
CA ASP A 132 -1.06 -17.67 -11.76
C ASP A 132 -2.44 -18.10 -12.28
N SER A 133 -2.42 -19.04 -13.23
CA SER A 133 -3.62 -19.60 -13.86
C SER A 133 -4.63 -20.21 -12.89
N LYS A 134 -4.22 -20.65 -11.69
CA LYS A 134 -5.12 -21.30 -10.72
C LYS A 134 -6.07 -20.32 -10.06
N LEU A 135 -5.59 -19.11 -9.71
CA LEU A 135 -6.41 -18.03 -9.15
C LEU A 135 -7.38 -17.44 -10.19
N LEU A 136 -6.99 -17.40 -11.47
CA LEU A 136 -7.86 -16.94 -12.55
C LEU A 136 -8.93 -17.95 -12.96
N ASN A 137 -8.65 -19.25 -12.87
CA ASN A 137 -9.59 -20.29 -13.29
C ASN A 137 -10.82 -20.37 -12.36
N SER A 138 -10.68 -20.06 -11.06
CA SER A 138 -11.80 -19.93 -10.14
C SER A 138 -12.65 -18.66 -10.37
N LEU A 139 -12.09 -17.66 -11.05
CA LEU A 139 -12.73 -16.36 -11.35
C LEU A 139 -13.34 -16.28 -12.77
N ASN A 140 -13.36 -17.38 -13.54
CA ASN A 140 -13.64 -17.34 -14.99
C ASN A 140 -15.13 -17.38 -15.38
N LEU A 141 -16.06 -17.23 -14.42
CA LEU A 141 -17.50 -17.11 -14.67
C LEU A 141 -17.84 -15.69 -15.19
N PRO A 142 -18.83 -15.51 -16.08
CA PRO A 142 -19.20 -14.19 -16.62
C PRO A 142 -19.55 -13.14 -15.55
N ILE A 143 -20.19 -13.59 -14.46
CA ILE A 143 -20.51 -12.77 -13.27
C ILE A 143 -19.22 -12.26 -12.60
N PHE A 144 -18.20 -13.12 -12.51
CA PHE A 144 -16.90 -12.78 -11.95
C PHE A 144 -16.06 -11.88 -12.86
N ARG A 145 -16.26 -11.91 -14.19
CA ARG A 145 -15.53 -11.00 -15.11
C ARG A 145 -15.89 -9.53 -14.92
N ASN A 146 -17.19 -9.23 -14.78
CA ASN A 146 -17.64 -7.86 -14.53
C ASN A 146 -17.22 -7.39 -13.14
N GLN A 147 -17.36 -8.25 -12.12
CA GLN A 147 -16.90 -7.94 -10.77
C GLN A 147 -15.38 -7.76 -10.70
N PHE A 148 -14.60 -8.60 -11.38
CA PHE A 148 -13.14 -8.49 -11.46
C PHE A 148 -12.71 -7.19 -12.12
N ARG A 149 -13.40 -6.72 -13.16
CA ARG A 149 -13.12 -5.42 -13.78
C ARG A 149 -13.35 -4.27 -12.79
N THR A 150 -14.47 -4.28 -12.08
CA THR A 150 -14.78 -3.28 -11.05
C THR A 150 -13.78 -3.32 -9.90
N LEU A 151 -13.45 -4.51 -9.40
CA LEU A 151 -12.47 -4.72 -8.34
C LEU A 151 -11.09 -4.25 -8.78
N ARG A 152 -10.64 -4.61 -9.99
CA ARG A 152 -9.38 -4.16 -10.57
C ARG A 152 -9.31 -2.64 -10.65
N GLN A 153 -10.39 -2.00 -11.12
CA GLN A 153 -10.44 -0.55 -11.22
C GLN A 153 -10.36 0.12 -9.85
N ALA A 154 -11.06 -0.43 -8.84
CA ALA A 154 -11.01 0.07 -7.48
C ALA A 154 -9.61 -0.06 -6.86
N ILE A 155 -8.95 -1.21 -7.03
CA ILE A 155 -7.58 -1.43 -6.53
C ILE A 155 -6.60 -0.45 -7.17
N ILE A 156 -6.63 -0.31 -8.51
CA ILE A 156 -5.74 0.63 -9.22
C ILE A 156 -5.97 2.06 -8.73
N ASP A 157 -7.23 2.46 -8.56
CA ASP A 157 -7.57 3.80 -8.10
C ASP A 157 -7.05 4.10 -6.68
N MET A 158 -7.18 3.12 -5.78
CA MET A 158 -6.67 3.22 -4.41
C MET A 158 -5.14 3.29 -4.37
N VAL A 159 -4.45 2.43 -5.13
CA VAL A 159 -2.97 2.44 -5.20
C VAL A 159 -2.47 3.75 -5.80
N LEU A 160 -3.06 4.26 -6.88
CA LEU A 160 -2.65 5.55 -7.44
C LEU A 160 -2.92 6.73 -6.49
N ALA A 161 -3.89 6.61 -5.59
CA ALA A 161 -4.19 7.66 -4.62
C ALA A 161 -3.16 7.76 -3.48
N THR A 162 -2.28 6.78 -3.29
CA THR A 162 -1.19 6.87 -2.30
C THR A 162 -0.10 7.86 -2.74
N GLU A 163 -0.07 8.25 -4.03
CA GLU A 163 0.85 9.28 -4.52
C GLU A 163 0.73 10.57 -3.69
N MET A 164 1.83 10.98 -3.08
CA MET A 164 1.83 12.11 -2.14
C MET A 164 1.78 13.49 -2.80
N THR A 165 2.14 13.61 -4.08
CA THR A 165 2.03 14.88 -4.84
C THR A 165 0.56 15.33 -4.97
N ARG A 166 -0.38 14.38 -4.92
CA ARG A 166 -1.83 14.61 -5.00
C ARG A 166 -2.53 14.57 -3.64
N HIS A 167 -1.78 14.57 -2.54
CA HIS A 167 -2.33 14.46 -1.18
C HIS A 167 -3.43 15.50 -0.91
N PHE A 168 -3.14 16.79 -1.13
CA PHE A 168 -4.11 17.86 -0.88
C PHE A 168 -5.30 17.84 -1.84
N GLU A 169 -5.11 17.37 -3.08
CA GLU A 169 -6.23 17.18 -4.02
C GLU A 169 -7.25 16.20 -3.45
N HIS A 170 -6.79 15.08 -2.89
CA HIS A 170 -7.66 14.07 -2.30
C HIS A 170 -8.33 14.54 -1.01
N VAL A 171 -7.56 15.19 -0.11
CA VAL A 171 -8.09 15.72 1.16
C VAL A 171 -9.16 16.77 0.91
N ASN A 172 -8.90 17.75 0.03
CA ASN A 172 -9.85 18.83 -0.24
C ASN A 172 -11.16 18.30 -0.84
N LYS A 173 -11.07 17.39 -1.83
CA LYS A 173 -12.26 16.74 -2.42
C LYS A 173 -13.07 15.96 -1.39
N PHE A 174 -12.41 15.32 -0.43
CA PHE A 174 -13.09 14.60 0.64
C PHE A 174 -13.78 15.53 1.65
N SER A 175 -13.13 16.65 2.01
CA SER A 175 -13.71 17.68 2.88
C SER A 175 -14.94 18.34 2.24
N GLU A 176 -14.85 18.74 0.97
CA GLU A 176 -15.98 19.31 0.22
C GLU A 176 -17.19 18.36 0.15
N GLY A 177 -16.94 17.05 0.02
CA GLY A 177 -17.99 16.03 0.05
C GLY A 177 -18.56 15.75 1.45
N SER A 178 -17.87 16.15 2.51
CA SER A 178 -18.26 15.89 3.91
C SER A 178 -19.10 16.99 4.53
N ASP A 179 -18.96 18.25 4.07
CA ASP A 179 -19.69 19.43 4.60
C ASP A 179 -21.20 19.43 4.27
N CYS A 180 -21.68 18.43 3.53
CA CYS A 180 -23.10 18.23 3.22
C CYS A 180 -23.78 17.42 4.34
N GLU A 181 -23.88 17.97 5.56
CA GLU A 181 -24.38 17.30 6.79
C GLU A 181 -25.85 16.78 6.75
N GLY A 182 -26.55 16.84 5.62
CA GLY A 182 -28.02 16.63 5.58
C GLY A 182 -28.55 15.36 4.91
N GLN A 183 -27.76 14.60 4.13
CA GLN A 183 -28.32 13.51 3.31
C GLN A 183 -27.44 12.27 3.28
N ALA A 184 -27.84 11.23 4.02
CA ALA A 184 -27.28 9.88 3.92
C ALA A 184 -27.30 9.31 2.47
N SER A 185 -28.15 9.83 1.58
CA SER A 185 -28.17 9.46 0.16
C SER A 185 -26.96 9.98 -0.63
N ILE A 186 -26.37 11.12 -0.23
CA ILE A 186 -25.21 11.70 -0.88
C ILE A 186 -23.96 10.85 -0.60
N ARG A 187 -23.77 10.40 0.66
CA ARG A 187 -22.63 9.52 1.03
C ARG A 187 -22.59 8.18 0.29
N ASN A 188 -23.73 7.69 -0.20
CA ASN A 188 -23.82 6.43 -0.93
C ASN A 188 -23.56 6.56 -2.44
N SER A 189 -23.26 7.77 -2.96
CA SER A 189 -22.92 7.92 -4.38
C SER A 189 -21.64 7.16 -4.73
N PRO A 190 -21.52 6.59 -5.94
CA PRO A 190 -20.30 5.93 -6.39
C PRO A 190 -19.05 6.82 -6.27
N GLU A 191 -19.20 8.13 -6.51
CA GLU A 191 -18.12 9.12 -6.41
C GLU A 191 -17.67 9.32 -4.96
N ASN A 192 -18.61 9.40 -4.02
CA ASN A 192 -18.28 9.56 -2.61
C ASN A 192 -17.69 8.28 -2.01
N ARG A 193 -18.18 7.11 -2.42
CA ARG A 193 -17.55 5.82 -2.09
C ARG A 193 -16.11 5.74 -2.59
N LEU A 194 -15.83 6.25 -3.79
CA LEU A 194 -14.48 6.33 -4.32
C LEU A 194 -13.59 7.24 -3.45
N LEU A 195 -14.06 8.43 -3.08
CA LEU A 195 -13.33 9.35 -2.21
C LEU A 195 -13.07 8.76 -0.82
N ILE A 196 -14.06 8.07 -0.24
CA ILE A 196 -13.92 7.35 1.03
C ILE A 196 -12.80 6.31 0.92
N LYS A 197 -12.79 5.48 -0.13
CA LYS A 197 -11.74 4.47 -0.34
C LYS A 197 -10.35 5.08 -0.49
N ARG A 198 -10.23 6.16 -1.27
CA ARG A 198 -8.95 6.89 -1.42
C ARG A 198 -8.46 7.43 -0.07
N MET A 199 -9.35 8.04 0.71
CA MET A 199 -8.96 8.53 2.04
C MET A 199 -8.62 7.39 3.00
N LEU A 200 -9.33 6.27 2.95
CA LEU A 200 -9.06 5.10 3.78
C LEU A 200 -7.62 4.60 3.59
N ILE A 201 -7.20 4.36 2.33
CA ILE A 201 -5.84 3.88 2.05
C ILE A 201 -4.77 4.95 2.34
N LYS A 202 -5.06 6.24 2.10
CA LYS A 202 -4.11 7.31 2.43
C LYS A 202 -3.89 7.46 3.93
N CYS A 203 -4.97 7.47 4.71
CA CYS A 203 -4.89 7.50 6.16
C CYS A 203 -4.14 6.29 6.69
N ALA A 204 -4.36 5.12 6.09
CA ALA A 204 -3.60 3.92 6.43
C ALA A 204 -2.11 4.11 6.13
N ASP A 205 -1.74 4.46 4.91
CA ASP A 205 -0.34 4.53 4.50
C ASP A 205 0.54 5.43 5.42
N VAL A 206 -0.03 6.53 5.92
CA VAL A 206 0.67 7.48 6.81
C VAL A 206 0.22 7.45 8.27
N ALA A 207 -0.39 6.36 8.77
CA ALA A 207 -0.91 6.30 10.14
C ALA A 207 0.16 6.16 11.23
N ASN A 208 1.45 6.01 10.88
CA ASN A 208 2.54 5.77 11.83
C ASN A 208 2.56 6.77 13.01
N PRO A 209 2.36 8.09 12.81
CA PRO A 209 2.32 9.04 13.92
C PRO A 209 1.14 8.86 14.89
N CYS A 210 0.10 8.12 14.49
CA CYS A 210 -1.08 7.82 15.29
C CYS A 210 -0.98 6.49 16.06
N ARG A 211 0.13 5.75 15.90
CA ARG A 211 0.39 4.51 16.64
C ARG A 211 0.95 4.80 18.04
N PRO A 212 0.92 3.83 18.98
CA PRO A 212 1.65 3.92 20.25
C PRO A 212 3.08 4.44 20.08
N LEU A 213 3.55 5.20 21.07
CA LEU A 213 4.80 5.98 20.98
C LEU A 213 6.00 5.13 20.53
N GLU A 214 6.14 3.91 21.04
CA GLU A 214 7.24 3.01 20.68
C GLU A 214 7.24 2.65 19.19
N LEU A 215 6.07 2.32 18.63
CA LEU A 215 5.90 2.04 17.20
C LEU A 215 6.15 3.30 16.36
N CYS A 216 5.65 4.45 16.81
CA CYS A 216 5.86 5.73 16.12
C CYS A 216 7.36 6.06 16.00
N ILE A 217 8.13 5.90 17.07
CA ILE A 217 9.58 6.13 17.08
C ILE A 217 10.30 5.18 16.12
N GLU A 218 9.98 3.88 16.15
CA GLU A 218 10.61 2.89 15.28
C GLU A 218 10.34 3.20 13.80
N TRP A 219 9.07 3.47 13.43
CA TRP A 219 8.72 3.83 12.06
C TRP A 219 9.39 5.12 11.60
N ALA A 220 9.50 6.12 12.48
CA ALA A 220 10.24 7.35 12.20
C ALA A 220 11.74 7.09 11.98
N GLY A 221 12.35 6.17 12.74
CA GLY A 221 13.73 5.73 12.55
C GLY A 221 13.94 5.09 11.18
N ARG A 222 13.14 4.09 10.83
CA ARG A 222 13.23 3.35 9.55
C ARG A 222 13.09 4.25 8.33
N ILE A 223 12.08 5.12 8.31
CA ILE A 223 11.88 6.03 7.18
C ILE A 223 13.01 7.07 7.07
N SER A 224 13.56 7.51 8.21
CA SER A 224 14.71 8.42 8.23
C SER A 224 15.94 7.76 7.62
N GLU A 225 16.24 6.50 7.99
CA GLU A 225 17.36 5.74 7.44
C GLU A 225 17.24 5.57 5.92
N GLU A 226 16.04 5.27 5.40
CA GLU A 226 15.80 5.16 3.97
C GLU A 226 16.08 6.48 3.24
N TYR A 227 15.57 7.60 3.77
CA TYR A 227 15.85 8.93 3.21
C TYR A 227 17.35 9.29 3.28
N PHE A 228 18.04 8.94 4.36
CA PHE A 228 19.48 9.14 4.45
C PHE A 228 20.25 8.30 3.43
N ALA A 229 19.85 7.04 3.20
CA ALA A 229 20.46 6.19 2.19
C ALA A 229 20.30 6.77 0.77
N GLN A 230 19.12 7.31 0.45
CA GLN A 230 18.90 8.05 -0.80
C GLN A 230 19.81 9.29 -0.89
N LYS A 231 19.87 10.09 0.18
CA LYS A 231 20.70 11.30 0.25
C LYS A 231 22.18 11.00 0.01
N ASN A 232 22.73 9.96 0.64
CA ASN A 232 24.13 9.56 0.47
C ASN A 232 24.46 9.22 -1.00
N HIS A 233 23.52 8.60 -1.73
CA HIS A 233 23.70 8.31 -3.15
C HIS A 233 23.88 9.58 -3.99
N TYR A 234 23.20 10.68 -3.66
CA TYR A 234 23.39 11.96 -4.33
C TYR A 234 24.77 12.59 -4.09
N TYR A 235 25.40 12.34 -2.93
CA TYR A 235 26.75 12.86 -2.66
C TYR A 235 27.86 12.07 -3.32
N VAL A 236 27.66 10.75 -3.51
CA VAL A 236 28.65 9.84 -4.10
C VAL A 236 28.66 9.89 -5.62
N PHE A 237 27.52 10.18 -6.28
CA PHE A 237 27.41 10.26 -7.73
C PHE A 237 27.18 11.72 -8.20
N PRO A 238 28.23 12.42 -8.70
CA PRO A 238 28.17 13.86 -9.00
C PRO A 238 27.09 14.27 -10.01
N ASN A 239 26.78 13.39 -10.96
CA ASN A 239 25.73 13.63 -11.97
C ASN A 239 24.33 13.74 -11.32
N CYS A 240 24.09 13.03 -10.22
CA CYS A 240 22.83 13.12 -9.48
C CYS A 240 22.80 14.35 -8.55
N LYS A 241 23.97 14.83 -8.08
CA LYS A 241 24.08 15.99 -7.17
C LYS A 241 23.54 17.29 -7.78
N LEU A 242 23.83 17.52 -9.07
CA LEU A 242 23.36 18.71 -9.80
C LEU A 242 21.84 18.70 -10.00
N LEU A 243 21.24 17.50 -10.09
CA LEU A 243 19.80 17.30 -10.24
C LEU A 243 19.05 17.46 -8.91
N TRP A 244 19.63 16.98 -7.80
CA TRP A 244 19.09 17.22 -6.45
C TRP A 244 19.01 18.71 -6.13
N MET A 245 20.06 19.49 -6.42
CA MET A 245 20.05 20.95 -6.20
C MET A 245 18.96 21.66 -7.01
N LYS A 246 18.56 21.12 -8.17
CA LYS A 246 17.44 21.65 -8.98
C LYS A 246 16.07 21.20 -8.45
N ALA A 247 15.97 19.99 -7.89
CA ALA A 247 14.73 19.44 -7.36
C ALA A 247 14.37 20.00 -5.96
N SER A 248 15.36 20.33 -5.12
CA SER A 248 15.14 20.94 -3.79
C SER A 248 14.93 22.46 -3.82
N ALA A 249 14.95 23.08 -5.00
CA ALA A 249 14.75 24.52 -5.20
C ALA A 249 13.33 24.89 -5.66
N LYS A 250 12.41 23.92 -5.65
CA LYS A 250 10.95 24.10 -5.82
C LYS A 250 10.26 23.66 -4.55
#